data_AF-A0A2J8A6F5-F1
#
_entry.id   AF-A0A2J8A6F5-F1
#
_cell.length_a   1.000
_cell.length_b   1.000
_cell.length_c   1.000
_cell.angle_alpha   90.00
_cell.angle_beta   90.00
_cell.angle_gamma   90.00
#
_symmetry.space_group_name_H-M   'P 1'
#
loop_
_entity.id
_entity.type
_entity.pdbx_description
1 polymer ?
#
loop_
_entity_poly.entity_id
_entity_poly.type
_entity_poly.pdbx_seq_one_letter_code
_entity_poly.pdbx_strand_id
1 'polypeptide(L)'
;MAAKWWRATRGLDCRAGTHQLAPAGSSSTVLLVGALLLLVAAPSIAIDAPALPVPTIPVTLCMIDGAPELAQSGTNLVQNNELLSLAQAKARLRGLSVDLISAVFDQILGWPINIRYTTGFSKTLYQTRVGDGCNISISNIFKAARRETCNSACPLPANASALGPEEFEDFVCCLDFSHTYFSGGWSLMSKQTNGA
;
A
#
# COMPACT_ATOMS: atom_id res chain seq x y z
N MET A 1 -16.41 -18.69 -0.96
CA MET A 1 -15.81 -19.49 -2.06
C MET A 1 -15.17 -18.62 -3.17
N ALA A 2 -14.76 -17.37 -2.92
CA ALA A 2 -14.22 -16.47 -3.97
C ALA A 2 -12.71 -16.16 -3.86
N ALA A 3 -12.04 -16.47 -2.73
CA ALA A 3 -10.63 -16.14 -2.53
C ALA A 3 -9.63 -17.10 -3.23
N LYS A 4 -10.11 -18.24 -3.77
CA LYS A 4 -9.24 -19.26 -4.37
C LYS A 4 -8.90 -18.99 -5.84
N TRP A 5 -9.63 -18.09 -6.51
CA TRP A 5 -9.46 -17.82 -7.95
C TRP A 5 -8.37 -16.80 -8.29
N TRP A 6 -7.94 -15.97 -7.34
CA TRP A 6 -6.92 -14.94 -7.61
C TRP A 6 -5.49 -15.49 -7.73
N ARG A 7 -5.18 -16.62 -7.10
CA ARG A 7 -3.82 -17.19 -7.13
C ARG A 7 -3.50 -18.03 -8.38
N ALA A 8 -4.51 -18.41 -9.16
CA ALA A 8 -4.31 -19.32 -10.30
C ALA A 8 -3.96 -18.61 -11.61
N THR A 9 -4.18 -17.29 -11.72
CA THR A 9 -4.08 -16.57 -13.01
C THR A 9 -2.79 -15.80 -13.24
N ARG A 10 -1.84 -15.81 -12.29
CA ARG A 10 -0.53 -15.16 -12.50
C ARG A 10 0.62 -16.02 -11.96
N GLY A 11 1.05 -16.98 -12.76
CA GLY A 11 2.39 -17.57 -12.66
C GLY A 11 3.46 -16.54 -13.03
N LEU A 12 3.60 -15.47 -12.25
CA LEU A 12 4.72 -14.56 -12.31
C LEU A 12 5.84 -15.14 -11.46
N ASP A 13 6.63 -15.99 -12.09
CA ASP A 13 7.87 -16.52 -11.56
C ASP A 13 8.89 -15.37 -11.49
N CYS A 14 8.88 -14.61 -10.39
CA CYS A 14 9.84 -13.54 -10.13
C CYS A 14 11.21 -14.11 -9.72
N ARG A 15 11.81 -14.94 -10.58
CA ARG A 15 13.26 -15.22 -10.50
C ARG A 15 13.98 -14.09 -11.24
N ALA A 16 14.60 -13.21 -10.47
CA ALA A 16 15.49 -12.16 -10.96
C ALA A 16 16.60 -12.77 -11.84
N GLY A 17 16.51 -12.54 -13.15
CA GLY A 17 17.57 -12.81 -14.10
C GLY A 17 18.63 -11.72 -14.04
N THR A 18 19.84 -12.12 -13.67
CA THR A 18 21.08 -11.35 -13.81
C THR A 18 21.29 -10.96 -15.28
N HIS A 19 21.33 -9.67 -15.58
CA HIS A 19 21.96 -9.17 -16.80
C HIS A 19 22.97 -8.07 -16.49
N GLN A 20 24.18 -8.35 -16.98
CA GLN A 20 25.42 -7.60 -16.86
C GLN A 20 25.34 -6.22 -17.54
N LEU A 21 25.93 -5.23 -16.87
CA LEU A 21 26.41 -3.99 -17.49
C LEU A 21 27.52 -4.34 -18.51
N ALA A 22 27.40 -3.85 -19.73
CA ALA A 22 28.48 -3.80 -20.71
C ALA A 22 28.83 -2.35 -21.05
N PRO A 23 30.12 -2.02 -21.28
CA PRO A 23 30.65 -0.67 -21.19
C PRO A 23 30.57 0.13 -22.50
N ALA A 24 30.76 1.44 -22.32
CA ALA A 24 30.86 2.47 -23.35
C ALA A 24 31.93 2.17 -24.42
N GLY A 25 31.56 2.37 -25.69
CA GLY A 25 32.45 2.36 -26.85
C GLY A 25 32.24 3.61 -27.69
N SER A 26 33.33 4.31 -27.93
CA SER A 26 33.48 5.59 -28.63
C SER A 26 33.31 5.49 -30.15
N SER A 27 32.77 6.54 -30.78
CA SER A 27 33.30 7.08 -32.05
C SER A 27 32.69 8.44 -32.38
N SER A 28 33.58 9.41 -32.54
CA SER A 28 33.30 10.76 -33.01
C SER A 28 32.96 10.76 -34.50
N THR A 29 31.95 11.52 -34.90
CA THR A 29 31.90 12.13 -36.23
C THR A 29 31.18 13.46 -36.12
N VAL A 30 31.92 14.54 -36.40
CA VAL A 30 31.42 15.90 -36.48
C VAL A 30 30.87 16.10 -37.89
N LEU A 31 29.62 16.56 -38.00
CA LEU A 31 29.14 17.28 -39.18
C LEU A 31 28.24 18.42 -38.72
N LEU A 32 28.64 19.62 -39.13
CA LEU A 32 28.15 20.92 -38.71
C LEU A 32 27.03 21.40 -39.64
N VAL A 33 26.06 22.10 -39.05
CA VAL A 33 25.16 23.13 -39.61
C VAL A 33 23.98 22.69 -40.49
N GLY A 34 22.78 22.98 -39.97
CA GLY A 34 21.75 23.68 -40.74
C GLY A 34 20.52 22.86 -41.10
N ALA A 35 19.47 22.99 -40.27
CA ALA A 35 18.10 23.33 -40.69
C ALA A 35 17.06 22.77 -39.73
N LEU A 36 16.15 23.68 -39.33
CA LEU A 36 14.76 23.45 -38.98
C LEU A 36 14.43 22.49 -37.83
N LEU A 37 13.95 23.13 -36.75
CA LEU A 37 12.75 22.73 -35.99
C LEU A 37 11.95 21.59 -36.65
N LEU A 38 12.27 20.36 -36.27
CA LEU A 38 11.33 19.25 -36.28
C LEU A 38 11.17 18.86 -34.82
N LEU A 39 10.15 19.45 -34.19
CA LEU A 39 9.42 18.82 -33.11
C LEU A 39 8.95 17.47 -33.64
N VAL A 40 9.81 16.46 -33.55
CA VAL A 40 9.37 15.07 -33.58
C VAL A 40 8.63 14.92 -32.25
N ALA A 41 7.33 15.14 -32.31
CA ALA A 41 6.39 14.55 -31.37
C ALA A 41 6.72 13.06 -31.37
N ALA A 42 7.55 12.63 -30.42
CA ALA A 42 7.66 11.23 -30.10
C ALA A 42 6.20 10.81 -29.85
N PRO A 43 5.65 9.84 -30.62
CA PRO A 43 4.38 9.29 -30.25
C PRO A 43 4.61 8.77 -28.84
N SER A 44 3.96 9.38 -27.85
CA SER A 44 3.80 8.77 -26.55
C SER A 44 3.23 7.40 -26.86
N ILE A 45 4.08 6.38 -26.82
CA ILE A 45 3.63 5.01 -26.88
C ILE A 45 2.85 4.90 -25.58
N ALA A 46 1.55 5.15 -25.66
CA ALA A 46 0.61 4.72 -24.65
C ALA A 46 0.82 3.21 -24.64
N ILE A 47 1.67 2.75 -23.72
CA ILE A 47 1.64 1.38 -23.29
C ILE A 47 0.20 1.25 -22.81
N ASP A 48 -0.65 0.59 -23.60
CA ASP A 48 -1.94 0.09 -23.18
C ASP A 48 -1.66 -0.87 -22.02
N ALA A 49 -1.38 -0.29 -20.85
CA ALA A 49 -1.39 -1.02 -19.61
C ALA A 49 -2.82 -1.56 -19.53
N PRO A 50 -2.99 -2.89 -19.45
CA PRO A 50 -4.33 -3.47 -19.39
C PRO A 50 -5.08 -2.75 -18.29
N ALA A 51 -6.22 -2.13 -18.64
CA ALA A 51 -7.04 -1.39 -17.70
C ALA A 51 -7.31 -2.31 -16.49
N LEU A 52 -6.92 -1.85 -15.30
CA LEU A 52 -7.13 -2.63 -14.09
C LEU A 52 -8.64 -2.86 -13.94
N PRO A 53 -9.09 -4.10 -13.68
CA PRO A 53 -10.51 -4.38 -13.56
C PRO A 53 -11.09 -3.57 -12.41
N VAL A 54 -12.14 -2.79 -12.69
CA VAL A 54 -12.87 -2.04 -11.66
C VAL A 54 -13.68 -3.03 -10.83
N PRO A 55 -13.53 -3.06 -9.49
CA PRO A 55 -14.34 -3.88 -8.62
C PRO A 55 -15.83 -3.52 -8.74
N THR A 56 -16.68 -4.53 -8.90
CA THR A 56 -18.15 -4.34 -8.93
C THR A 56 -18.75 -4.17 -7.53
N ILE A 57 -18.00 -4.53 -6.49
CA ILE A 57 -18.37 -4.38 -5.08
C ILE A 57 -17.40 -3.38 -4.45
N PRO A 58 -17.88 -2.44 -3.62
CA PRO A 58 -17.00 -1.49 -2.94
C PRO A 58 -15.89 -2.18 -2.15
N VAL A 59 -14.65 -1.77 -2.39
CA VAL A 59 -13.47 -2.26 -1.67
C VAL A 59 -13.39 -1.55 -0.33
N THR A 60 -13.31 -2.30 0.76
CA THR A 60 -13.15 -1.72 2.10
C THR A 60 -11.67 -1.52 2.44
N LEU A 61 -11.26 -0.26 2.52
CA LEU A 61 -9.92 0.18 2.88
C LEU A 61 -9.89 0.48 4.38
N CYS A 62 -9.12 -0.29 5.14
CA CYS A 62 -8.99 -0.14 6.58
C CYS A 62 -7.78 0.73 6.91
N MET A 63 -8.02 1.87 7.55
CA MET A 63 -6.97 2.76 8.04
C MET A 63 -6.77 2.51 9.53
N ILE A 64 -5.52 2.25 9.91
CA ILE A 64 -5.13 1.98 11.28
C ILE A 64 -4.79 3.30 11.96
N ASP A 65 -5.41 3.56 13.12
CA ASP A 65 -5.11 4.72 13.95
C ASP A 65 -3.63 4.75 14.38
N GLY A 66 -2.97 5.89 14.17
CA GLY A 66 -1.56 6.06 14.49
C GLY A 66 -0.92 7.24 13.77
N ALA A 67 -0.52 8.26 14.53
CA ALA A 67 0.26 9.38 13.99
C ALA A 67 1.67 8.93 13.57
N PRO A 68 2.27 9.54 12.52
CA PRO A 68 1.75 10.65 11.72
C PRO A 68 0.86 10.21 10.54
N GLU A 69 0.68 8.90 10.36
CA GLU A 69 0.01 8.32 9.18
C GLU A 69 -1.48 8.62 9.13
N LEU A 70 -2.12 8.57 10.31
CA LEU A 70 -3.53 8.90 10.49
C LEU A 70 -3.71 9.63 11.82
N ALA A 71 -4.42 10.74 11.77
CA ALA A 71 -4.86 11.50 12.93
C ALA A 71 -6.33 11.87 12.79
N GLN A 72 -7.04 11.89 13.91
CA GLN A 72 -8.43 12.35 13.95
C GLN A 72 -8.49 13.89 14.02
N SER A 73 -9.55 14.45 13.44
CA SER A 73 -9.94 15.84 13.66
C SER A 73 -10.43 16.02 15.10
N GLY A 74 -10.04 17.11 15.75
CA GLY A 74 -10.33 17.35 17.17
C GLY A 74 -11.80 17.58 17.52
N THR A 75 -12.70 17.73 16.55
CA THR A 75 -14.11 18.11 16.81
C THR A 75 -15.12 16.98 16.63
N ASN A 76 -14.83 15.97 15.81
CA ASN A 76 -15.76 14.88 15.49
C ASN A 76 -15.02 13.55 15.37
N LEU A 77 -14.74 12.93 16.52
CA LEU A 77 -13.98 11.68 16.60
C LEU A 77 -14.68 10.54 15.85
N VAL A 78 -13.90 9.70 15.19
CA VAL A 78 -14.32 8.51 14.48
C VAL A 78 -14.26 7.31 15.43
N GLN A 79 -15.34 6.52 15.46
CA GLN A 79 -15.43 5.34 16.29
C GLN A 79 -14.71 4.16 15.65
N ASN A 80 -14.16 3.26 16.48
CA ASN A 80 -13.54 2.04 15.98
C ASN A 80 -14.54 1.21 15.16
N ASN A 81 -14.09 0.73 13.99
CA ASN A 81 -14.87 0.02 12.97
C ASN A 81 -15.95 0.84 12.27
N GLU A 82 -16.01 2.15 12.48
CA GLU A 82 -16.91 3.03 11.75
C GLU A 82 -16.58 2.99 10.25
N LEU A 83 -17.62 2.79 9.43
CA LEU A 83 -17.53 2.88 7.97
C LEU A 83 -17.84 4.29 7.53
N LEU A 84 -16.95 4.84 6.70
CA LEU A 84 -16.98 6.20 6.20
C LEU A 84 -16.93 6.19 4.67
N SER A 85 -17.63 7.13 4.06
CA SER A 85 -17.32 7.55 2.68
C SER A 85 -15.99 8.31 2.65
N LEU A 86 -15.38 8.44 1.47
CA LEU A 86 -14.18 9.26 1.30
C LEU A 86 -14.40 10.72 1.74
N ALA A 87 -15.57 11.29 1.47
CA ALA A 87 -15.90 12.65 1.90
C ALA A 87 -15.95 12.77 3.43
N GLN A 88 -16.53 11.78 4.12
CA GLN A 88 -16.57 11.76 5.59
C GLN A 88 -15.17 11.56 6.19
N ALA A 89 -14.37 10.67 5.62
CA ALA A 89 -12.98 10.48 6.04
C ALA A 89 -12.17 11.77 5.85
N LYS A 90 -12.27 12.43 4.70
CA LYS A 90 -11.63 13.74 4.45
C LYS A 90 -12.14 14.86 5.34
N ALA A 91 -13.31 14.75 5.95
CA ALA A 91 -13.80 15.76 6.89
C ALA A 91 -13.27 15.53 8.31
N ARG A 92 -13.10 14.26 8.71
CA ARG A 92 -12.87 13.86 10.11
C ARG A 92 -11.49 13.29 10.39
N LEU A 93 -10.72 12.95 9.35
CA LEU A 93 -9.41 12.34 9.43
C LEU A 93 -8.40 13.15 8.62
N ARG A 94 -7.14 13.06 9.02
CA ARG A 94 -5.99 13.76 8.43
C ARG A 94 -4.80 12.82 8.41
N GLY A 95 -3.85 13.07 7.52
CA GLY A 95 -2.61 12.31 7.43
C GLY A 95 -2.46 11.59 6.09
N LEU A 96 -1.28 10.99 5.92
CA LEU A 96 -0.84 10.41 4.65
C LEU A 96 -1.78 9.32 4.13
N SER A 97 -2.38 8.51 5.01
CA SER A 97 -3.32 7.46 4.60
C SER A 97 -4.53 8.00 3.85
N VAL A 98 -5.12 9.12 4.30
CA VAL A 98 -6.32 9.69 3.67
C VAL A 98 -5.98 10.25 2.28
N ASP A 99 -4.82 10.89 2.17
CA ASP A 99 -4.34 11.46 0.91
C ASP A 99 -3.98 10.37 -0.09
N LEU A 100 -3.30 9.31 0.36
CA LEU A 100 -2.97 8.15 -0.46
C LEU A 100 -4.24 7.46 -0.99
N ILE A 101 -5.25 7.27 -0.13
CA ILE A 101 -6.54 6.70 -0.55
C ILE A 101 -7.19 7.54 -1.63
N SER A 102 -7.25 8.86 -1.42
CA SER A 102 -7.84 9.78 -2.38
C SER A 102 -7.10 9.77 -3.72
N ALA A 103 -5.76 9.78 -3.70
CA ALA A 103 -4.98 9.85 -4.93
C ALA A 103 -5.04 8.52 -5.69
N VAL A 104 -4.80 7.40 -5.01
CA VAL A 104 -4.67 6.10 -5.67
C VAL A 104 -6.02 5.48 -5.98
N PHE A 105 -6.88 5.30 -4.98
CA PHE A 105 -8.07 4.49 -5.14
C PHE A 105 -9.24 5.25 -5.75
N ASP A 106 -9.40 6.52 -5.40
CA ASP A 106 -10.48 7.37 -5.92
C ASP A 106 -10.09 8.04 -7.24
N GLN A 107 -8.98 8.77 -7.30
CA GLN A 107 -8.63 9.55 -8.49
C GLN A 107 -7.98 8.73 -9.61
N ILE A 108 -6.99 7.88 -9.30
CA ILE A 108 -6.26 7.11 -10.32
C ILE A 108 -7.04 5.85 -10.73
N LEU A 109 -7.48 5.07 -9.75
CA LEU A 109 -8.16 3.79 -10.03
C LEU A 109 -9.66 3.94 -10.28
N GLY A 110 -10.30 4.99 -9.75
CA GLY A 110 -11.75 5.17 -9.86
C GLY A 110 -12.56 4.04 -9.23
N TRP A 111 -12.02 3.39 -8.20
CA TRP A 111 -12.67 2.25 -7.56
C TRP A 111 -13.77 2.70 -6.60
N PRO A 112 -14.90 1.99 -6.52
CA PRO A 112 -15.85 2.20 -5.43
C PRO A 112 -15.18 1.77 -4.12
N ILE A 113 -15.08 2.68 -3.15
CA ILE A 113 -14.39 2.42 -1.87
C ILE A 113 -15.26 2.75 -0.66
N ASN A 114 -15.10 1.94 0.39
CA ASN A 114 -15.50 2.26 1.74
C ASN A 114 -14.25 2.41 2.60
N ILE A 115 -14.24 3.34 3.53
CA ILE A 115 -13.13 3.54 4.45
C ILE A 115 -13.55 3.07 5.83
N ARG A 116 -12.83 2.14 6.42
CA ARG A 116 -13.04 1.73 7.81
C ARG A 116 -11.93 2.29 8.67
N TYR A 117 -12.29 3.03 9.71
CA TYR A 117 -11.34 3.42 10.74
C TYR A 117 -11.18 2.27 11.74
N THR A 118 -9.94 1.88 12.05
CA THR A 118 -9.68 0.78 12.99
C THR A 118 -8.69 1.19 14.06
N THR A 119 -8.90 0.66 15.27
CA THR A 119 -7.94 0.68 16.37
C THR A 119 -7.44 -0.74 16.63
N GLY A 120 -6.14 -0.89 16.86
CA GLY A 120 -5.48 -2.19 17.00
C GLY A 120 -4.80 -2.64 15.71
N PHE A 121 -3.47 -2.56 15.73
CA PHE A 121 -2.63 -2.79 14.55
C PHE A 121 -2.71 -4.25 14.09
N SER A 122 -2.36 -5.19 14.97
CA SER A 122 -2.28 -6.63 14.64
C SER A 122 -3.64 -7.20 14.25
N LYS A 123 -4.71 -6.81 14.96
CA LYS A 123 -6.08 -7.20 14.63
C LYS A 123 -6.49 -6.76 13.22
N THR A 124 -6.20 -5.51 12.84
CA THR A 124 -6.55 -5.01 11.51
C THR A 124 -5.82 -5.77 10.42
N LEU A 125 -4.54 -6.08 10.63
CA LEU A 125 -3.76 -6.87 9.67
C LEU A 125 -4.30 -8.30 9.54
N TYR A 126 -4.69 -8.92 10.65
CA TYR A 126 -5.35 -10.23 10.63
C TYR A 126 -6.69 -10.17 9.87
N GLN A 127 -7.52 -9.16 10.11
CA GLN A 127 -8.79 -8.96 9.42
C GLN A 127 -8.60 -8.82 7.90
N THR A 128 -7.62 -8.03 7.47
CA THR A 128 -7.26 -7.90 6.05
C THR A 128 -6.83 -9.23 5.44
N ARG A 129 -6.00 -9.98 6.15
CA ARG A 129 -5.54 -11.30 5.70
C ARG A 129 -6.69 -12.28 5.48
N VAL A 130 -7.64 -12.35 6.40
CA VAL A 130 -8.78 -13.28 6.29
C VAL A 130 -9.95 -12.74 5.48
N GLY A 131 -9.89 -11.47 5.07
CA GLY A 131 -10.95 -10.77 4.34
C GLY A 131 -12.17 -10.46 5.19
N ASP A 132 -12.01 -10.29 6.50
CA ASP A 132 -13.10 -9.99 7.43
C ASP A 132 -13.25 -8.48 7.63
N GLY A 133 -14.14 -7.87 6.82
CA GLY A 133 -14.47 -6.45 6.92
C GLY A 133 -13.37 -5.48 6.48
N CYS A 134 -12.20 -5.99 6.09
CA CYS A 134 -11.07 -5.25 5.52
C CYS A 134 -10.55 -5.99 4.27
N ASN A 135 -10.47 -5.29 3.14
CA ASN A 135 -9.87 -5.83 1.92
C ASN A 135 -8.40 -5.40 1.77
N ILE A 136 -8.10 -4.16 2.14
CA ILE A 136 -6.75 -3.57 2.06
C ILE A 136 -6.53 -2.78 3.35
N SER A 137 -5.40 -3.01 4.01
CA SER A 137 -4.94 -2.16 5.12
C SER A 137 -4.01 -1.08 4.61
N ILE A 138 -4.22 0.15 5.06
CA ILE A 138 -3.39 1.31 4.72
C ILE A 138 -2.90 1.95 6.01
N SER A 139 -1.61 1.83 6.24
CA SER A 139 -0.88 2.40 7.38
C SER A 139 0.63 2.28 7.09
N ASN A 140 1.46 2.78 8.00
CA ASN A 140 2.92 2.68 7.98
C ASN A 140 3.42 1.28 8.38
N ILE A 141 2.90 0.25 7.72
CA ILE A 141 3.20 -1.15 8.03
C ILE A 141 4.61 -1.49 7.57
N PHE A 142 5.49 -1.81 8.52
CA PHE A 142 6.82 -2.32 8.19
C PHE A 142 6.70 -3.65 7.43
N LYS A 143 7.20 -3.67 6.19
CA LYS A 143 7.28 -4.86 5.36
C LYS A 143 8.33 -5.80 5.95
N ALA A 144 7.87 -6.82 6.66
CA ALA A 144 8.71 -7.83 7.28
C ALA A 144 8.47 -9.19 6.62
N ALA A 145 9.54 -9.95 6.36
CA ALA A 145 9.45 -11.28 5.76
C ALA A 145 8.48 -12.22 6.52
N ARG A 146 8.44 -12.12 7.85
CA ARG A 146 7.52 -12.90 8.70
C ARG A 146 6.03 -12.62 8.44
N ARG A 147 5.69 -11.45 7.87
CA ARG A 147 4.31 -11.07 7.53
C ARG A 147 3.90 -11.56 6.15
N GLU A 148 4.85 -11.71 5.24
CA GLU A 148 4.61 -12.29 3.90
C GLU A 148 4.55 -13.82 3.95
N THR A 149 5.53 -14.43 4.63
CA THR A 149 5.69 -15.88 4.64
C THR A 149 5.56 -16.43 6.06
N CYS A 150 4.64 -17.38 6.25
CA CYS A 150 4.54 -18.16 7.48
C CYS A 150 5.50 -19.36 7.43
N ASN A 151 5.94 -19.86 8.59
CA ASN A 151 6.85 -21.01 8.68
C ASN A 151 6.26 -22.32 8.14
N SER A 152 4.93 -22.48 8.10
CA SER A 152 4.27 -23.71 7.64
C SER A 152 3.01 -23.43 6.84
N ALA A 153 1.98 -22.92 7.50
CA ALA A 153 0.71 -22.52 6.92
C ALA A 153 0.28 -21.19 7.54
N CYS A 154 -0.73 -20.56 6.95
CA CYS A 154 -1.32 -19.34 7.48
C CYS A 154 -2.15 -19.71 8.74
N PRO A 155 -1.69 -19.43 9.98
CA PRO A 155 -2.36 -19.88 11.21
C PRO A 155 -3.65 -19.10 11.47
N LEU A 156 -4.66 -19.76 12.04
CA LEU A 156 -5.89 -19.11 12.50
C LEU A 156 -6.05 -19.34 14.00
N PRO A 157 -6.52 -18.33 14.76
CA PRO A 157 -6.81 -18.51 16.18
C PRO A 157 -7.99 -19.47 16.36
N ALA A 158 -7.94 -20.28 17.42
CA ALA A 158 -9.04 -21.18 17.75
C ALA A 158 -10.34 -20.42 18.09
N ASN A 159 -10.21 -19.23 18.70
CA ASN A 159 -11.33 -18.34 18.98
C ASN A 159 -10.89 -16.87 18.83
N ALA A 160 -11.14 -16.28 17.65
CA ALA A 160 -10.79 -14.89 17.38
C ALA A 160 -11.52 -13.89 18.29
N SER A 161 -12.73 -14.22 18.76
CA SER A 161 -13.54 -13.32 19.59
C SER A 161 -13.02 -13.18 21.02
N ALA A 162 -12.18 -14.12 21.47
CA ALA A 162 -11.55 -14.10 22.79
C ALA A 162 -10.25 -13.28 22.81
N LEU A 163 -9.71 -12.92 21.65
CA LEU A 163 -8.45 -12.20 21.54
C LEU A 163 -8.65 -10.69 21.60
N GLY A 164 -7.81 -10.04 22.40
CA GLY A 164 -7.59 -8.60 22.37
C GLY A 164 -6.83 -8.16 21.11
N PRO A 165 -6.78 -6.85 20.81
CA PRO A 165 -6.26 -6.36 19.53
C PRO A 165 -4.79 -6.68 19.23
N GLU A 166 -3.95 -6.80 20.27
CA GLU A 166 -2.51 -7.05 20.14
C GLU A 166 -2.17 -8.54 20.08
N GLU A 167 -3.05 -9.41 20.57
CA GLU A 167 -2.86 -10.87 20.61
C GLU A 167 -2.98 -11.52 19.22
N PHE A 168 -3.25 -10.71 18.19
CA PHE A 168 -3.33 -11.17 16.81
C PHE A 168 -1.98 -11.30 16.11
N GLU A 169 -0.86 -10.75 16.63
CA GLU A 169 0.42 -10.68 15.89
C GLU A 169 0.93 -12.07 15.44
N ASP A 170 0.72 -13.12 16.23
CA ASP A 170 1.09 -14.50 15.87
C ASP A 170 0.29 -15.06 14.67
N PHE A 171 -0.81 -14.40 14.32
CA PHE A 171 -1.68 -14.72 13.20
C PHE A 171 -1.51 -13.78 12.00
N VAL A 172 -0.58 -12.81 12.08
CA VAL A 172 -0.30 -11.81 11.05
C VAL A 172 0.86 -12.26 10.15
N CYS A 173 0.60 -13.29 9.34
CA CYS A 173 1.47 -13.72 8.23
C CYS A 173 0.61 -14.11 7.01
N CYS A 174 1.18 -14.41 5.84
CA CYS A 174 0.44 -14.56 4.56
C CYS A 174 -0.27 -13.27 4.10
N LEU A 175 0.37 -12.12 4.29
CA LEU A 175 -0.07 -10.84 3.74
C LEU A 175 0.72 -10.50 2.47
N ASP A 176 0.01 -10.07 1.44
CA ASP A 176 0.63 -9.54 0.22
C ASP A 176 0.81 -8.03 0.36
N PHE A 177 2.06 -7.57 0.29
CA PHE A 177 2.39 -6.15 0.32
C PHE A 177 2.48 -5.57 -1.09
N SER A 178 2.00 -4.34 -1.25
CA SER A 178 2.28 -3.53 -2.44
C SER A 178 3.78 -3.23 -2.57
N HIS A 179 4.15 -2.58 -3.67
CA HIS A 179 5.40 -1.83 -3.68
C HIS A 179 5.41 -0.78 -2.57
N THR A 180 6.61 -0.56 -2.03
CA THR A 180 6.85 0.39 -0.95
C THR A 180 6.63 1.82 -1.45
N TYR A 181 5.71 2.57 -0.82
CA TYR A 181 5.46 3.99 -1.15
C TYR A 181 6.39 4.96 -0.40
N PHE A 182 6.99 4.52 0.71
CA PHE A 182 7.97 5.27 1.49
C PHE A 182 9.11 4.35 1.95
N SER A 183 10.35 4.72 1.63
CA SER A 183 11.54 4.02 2.14
C SER A 183 12.07 4.73 3.37
N GLY A 184 12.14 4.01 4.50
CA GLY A 184 12.64 4.53 5.77
C GLY A 184 13.40 3.48 6.56
N GLY A 185 13.83 3.85 7.77
CA GLY A 185 14.59 2.97 8.65
C GLY A 185 14.52 3.42 10.11
N TRP A 186 15.23 2.67 10.96
CA TRP A 186 15.35 3.00 12.37
C TRP A 186 16.19 4.26 12.56
N SER A 187 15.75 5.14 13.45
CA SER A 187 16.53 6.29 13.91
C SER A 187 16.57 6.31 15.43
N LEU A 188 17.70 6.77 15.97
CA LEU A 188 17.86 7.01 17.40
C LEU A 188 17.80 8.51 17.64
N MET A 189 16.95 8.94 18.57
CA MET A 189 16.78 10.35 18.92
C MET A 189 17.19 10.57 20.36
N SER A 190 18.04 11.55 20.60
CA SER A 190 18.42 12.01 21.94
C SER A 190 18.09 13.48 22.11
N LYS A 191 17.79 13.90 23.34
CA LYS A 191 17.64 15.33 23.66
C LYS A 191 18.92 16.07 23.30
N GLN A 192 18.82 17.13 22.50
CA GLN A 192 19.93 18.06 22.34
C GLN A 192 20.16 18.76 23.68
N THR A 193 21.29 18.47 24.32
CA THR A 193 21.78 19.30 25.41
C THR A 193 22.45 20.49 24.75
N ASN A 194 21.97 21.70 25.00
CA ASN A 194 22.69 22.90 24.57
C ASN A 194 24.08 22.83 25.22
N GLY A 195 25.12 22.57 24.42
CA GLY A 195 26.47 22.96 24.80
C GLY A 195 26.45 24.48 24.92
N ALA A 196 26.81 24.99 26.09
CA ALA A 196 27.09 26.39 26.31
C ALA A 196 28.14 26.90 25.32
#